data_AF-A0AAD6F309-F1
#
_entry.id   AF-A0AAD6F309-F1
#
_cell.length_a   1.000
_cell.length_b   1.000
_cell.length_c   1.000
_cell.angle_alpha   90.00
_cell.angle_beta   90.00
_cell.angle_gamma   90.00
#
_symmetry.space_group_name_H-M   'P 1'
#
loop_
_entity.id
_entity.type
_entity.pdbx_description
1 polymer ?
#
loop_
_entity_poly.entity_id
_entity_poly.type
_entity_poly.pdbx_seq_one_letter_code
_entity_poly.pdbx_strand_id
1 'polypeptide(L)'
;MTDTSLLFPQANNGGRPCPGNSFEFQVCQREDCPPLTDYREDQCKVWNPFFEHEGIKHHWLPHQHPDPDERCRLSCVSQETAAVVLMGRQVHDGTPCSYSDPHSVCVQGECEHVGCDDQIASDLQEDRCGVCGGDNSSCKIVKGNFTRSTRKPGYLKILEIPKGARHLLIQEFRGTPHILAMTNTETGHLFLNAEAELPESRVVIEKGAMWEYSNTDEQESIQTTGPLKYGVLLMVRSHGESKVTVSYKYIIPDGLQSSLESNLLQEDAIFYEWALKKWSQCSKPCGGGKQYTRFGCRRKADGEMVQRTFCSNINKPRAISRTCNTETCSSLRWVTGEWEDCSASCGQTGWQRRWVGCQQEASAGKQPRSVHSKLCGEDRPEGKRTCNRTPCPAAWRTGPWTPVC
;
A
#
# COMPACT_ATOMS: atom_id res chain seq x y z
N MET A 1 -38.32 8.63 29.84
CA MET A 1 -39.24 9.77 29.67
C MET A 1 -39.96 9.99 30.98
N THR A 2 -39.77 11.15 31.60
CA THR A 2 -40.56 11.61 32.73
C THR A 2 -41.28 12.87 32.26
N ASP A 3 -42.60 12.77 32.10
CA ASP A 3 -43.44 13.90 31.73
C ASP A 3 -43.71 14.74 33.00
N THR A 4 -43.11 15.92 33.07
CA THR A 4 -43.20 16.82 34.22
C THR A 4 -44.54 17.58 34.27
N SER A 5 -45.44 17.36 33.30
CA SER A 5 -46.73 18.06 33.20
C SER A 5 -47.75 17.66 34.29
N LEU A 6 -47.43 16.69 35.17
CA LEU A 6 -48.39 16.10 36.11
C LEU A 6 -48.37 16.63 37.56
N LEU A 7 -47.62 17.69 37.91
CA LEU A 7 -47.52 18.11 39.32
C LEU A 7 -47.82 19.58 39.66
N PHE A 8 -48.27 20.42 38.72
CA PHE A 8 -48.56 21.84 39.05
C PHE A 8 -49.93 22.30 38.52
N PRO A 9 -50.65 23.17 39.26
CA PRO A 9 -51.94 23.68 38.81
C PRO A 9 -51.78 24.44 37.49
N GLN A 10 -52.64 24.13 36.51
CA GLN A 10 -52.68 24.85 35.24
C GLN A 10 -52.92 26.34 35.48
N ALA A 11 -52.23 27.18 34.70
CA ALA A 11 -52.38 28.63 34.78
C ALA A 11 -53.78 29.06 34.31
N ASN A 12 -54.72 29.23 35.24
CA ASN A 12 -56.04 29.82 35.00
C ASN A 12 -56.06 31.31 35.38
N ASN A 13 -57.00 32.08 34.81
CA ASN A 13 -57.24 33.51 35.08
C ASN A 13 -56.03 34.44 34.85
N GLY A 14 -55.30 34.27 33.74
CA GLY A 14 -54.19 35.17 33.37
C GLY A 14 -52.88 34.92 34.14
N GLY A 15 -52.75 33.76 34.79
CA GLY A 15 -51.48 33.28 35.34
C GLY A 15 -50.43 33.11 34.24
N ARG A 16 -49.16 33.42 34.55
CA ARG A 16 -48.05 33.24 33.61
C ARG A 16 -47.73 31.74 33.47
N PRO A 17 -47.44 31.24 32.25
CA PRO A 17 -46.98 29.88 32.08
C PRO A 17 -45.67 29.65 32.85
N CYS A 18 -45.43 28.40 33.25
CA CYS A 18 -44.19 28.04 33.94
C CYS A 18 -42.98 28.37 33.04
N PRO A 19 -41.98 29.13 33.52
CA PRO A 19 -40.78 29.37 32.75
C PRO A 19 -39.91 28.11 32.70
N GLY A 20 -39.36 27.80 31.53
CA GLY A 20 -38.50 26.63 31.32
C GLY A 20 -39.11 25.60 30.36
N ASN A 21 -38.34 24.56 30.06
CA ASN A 21 -38.78 23.51 29.14
C ASN A 21 -39.77 22.57 29.84
N SER A 22 -40.81 22.17 29.10
CA SER A 22 -41.84 21.25 29.59
C SER A 22 -41.40 19.78 29.60
N PHE A 23 -40.28 19.48 28.93
CA PHE A 23 -39.75 18.12 28.77
C PHE A 23 -38.24 18.12 29.02
N GLU A 24 -37.77 17.01 29.61
CA GLU A 24 -36.36 16.69 29.75
C GLU A 24 -36.13 15.33 29.11
N PHE A 25 -35.15 15.25 28.23
CA PHE A 25 -34.82 14.03 27.51
C PHE A 25 -33.42 13.55 27.94
N GLN A 26 -33.18 12.25 27.79
CA GLN A 26 -31.89 11.65 28.12
C GLN A 26 -31.56 10.60 27.08
N VAL A 27 -30.30 10.57 26.64
CA VAL A 27 -29.78 9.54 25.75
C VAL A 27 -29.77 8.19 26.47
N CYS A 28 -30.36 7.17 25.84
CA CYS A 28 -30.44 5.81 26.34
C CYS A 28 -29.92 4.80 25.30
N GLN A 29 -29.71 3.54 25.72
CA GLN A 29 -29.22 2.46 24.85
C GLN A 29 -27.96 2.84 24.05
N ARG A 30 -26.92 3.28 24.76
CA ARG A 30 -25.65 3.78 24.19
C ARG A 30 -24.75 2.69 23.57
N GLU A 31 -25.30 1.49 23.35
CA GLU A 31 -24.55 0.41 22.72
C GLU A 31 -24.52 0.65 21.20
N ASP A 32 -23.38 0.35 20.59
CA ASP A 32 -23.23 0.50 19.14
C ASP A 32 -24.25 -0.37 18.41
N CYS A 33 -24.97 0.27 17.48
CA CYS A 33 -25.85 -0.44 16.57
C CYS A 33 -25.05 -1.44 15.70
N PRO A 34 -25.71 -2.49 15.16
CA PRO A 34 -25.08 -3.37 14.20
C PRO A 34 -24.35 -2.61 13.08
N PRO A 35 -23.22 -3.15 12.59
CA PRO A 35 -22.46 -2.48 11.55
C PRO A 35 -23.32 -2.29 10.30
N LEU A 36 -23.12 -1.16 9.61
CA LEU A 36 -23.85 -0.78 8.39
C LEU A 36 -25.33 -0.42 8.59
N THR A 37 -25.78 -0.19 9.82
CA THR A 37 -27.15 0.28 10.06
C THR A 37 -27.28 1.78 9.84
N ASP A 38 -28.33 2.16 9.12
CA ASP A 38 -28.87 3.50 9.00
C ASP A 38 -30.36 3.44 9.32
N TYR A 39 -30.74 4.05 10.44
CA TYR A 39 -32.09 3.92 10.97
C TYR A 39 -33.13 4.69 10.14
N ARG A 40 -32.71 5.75 9.42
CA ARG A 40 -33.59 6.43 8.45
C ARG A 40 -33.76 5.57 7.20
N GLU A 41 -32.69 4.92 6.74
CA GLU A 41 -32.75 3.96 5.64
C GLU A 41 -33.76 2.84 5.94
N ASP A 42 -33.70 2.27 7.15
CA ASP A 42 -34.61 1.20 7.56
C ASP A 42 -36.09 1.67 7.58
N GLN A 43 -36.33 2.90 8.06
CA GLN A 43 -37.66 3.50 8.02
C GLN A 43 -38.17 3.73 6.59
N CYS A 44 -37.30 4.08 5.64
CA CYS A 44 -37.66 4.21 4.22
C CYS A 44 -37.94 2.83 3.58
N LYS A 45 -37.08 1.84 3.82
CA LYS A 45 -37.23 0.48 3.25
C LYS A 45 -38.52 -0.21 3.61
N VAL A 46 -39.08 0.09 4.79
CA VAL A 46 -40.38 -0.42 5.20
C VAL A 46 -41.44 -0.18 4.14
N TRP A 47 -41.35 0.89 3.33
CA TRP A 47 -42.33 1.24 2.30
C TRP A 47 -42.17 0.50 0.95
N ASN A 48 -41.01 -0.11 0.68
CA ASN A 48 -40.72 -0.78 -0.60
C ASN A 48 -41.79 -1.79 -1.06
N PRO A 49 -42.37 -2.66 -0.18
CA PRO A 49 -43.31 -3.67 -0.66
C PRO A 49 -44.71 -3.14 -0.99
N PHE A 50 -45.11 -1.97 -0.48
CA PHE A 50 -46.52 -1.52 -0.51
C PHE A 50 -46.76 -0.10 -1.02
N PHE A 51 -45.76 0.78 -1.09
CA PHE A 51 -45.96 2.14 -1.59
C PHE A 51 -45.65 2.22 -3.07
N GLU A 52 -46.70 2.47 -3.87
CA GLU A 52 -46.59 2.77 -5.28
C GLU A 52 -46.63 4.29 -5.50
N HIS A 53 -45.64 4.79 -6.23
CA HIS A 53 -45.56 6.19 -6.63
C HIS A 53 -45.51 6.23 -8.15
N GLU A 54 -46.31 7.12 -8.76
CA GLU A 54 -46.45 7.19 -10.23
C GLU A 54 -46.77 5.84 -10.91
N GLY A 55 -47.45 4.94 -10.18
CA GLY A 55 -47.90 3.64 -10.71
C GLY A 55 -46.85 2.52 -10.72
N ILE A 56 -45.69 2.71 -10.08
CA ILE A 56 -44.69 1.65 -9.90
C ILE A 56 -44.23 1.55 -8.44
N LYS A 57 -43.65 0.40 -8.08
CA LYS A 57 -42.99 0.21 -6.78
C LYS A 57 -41.55 0.70 -6.86
N HIS A 58 -41.07 1.22 -5.74
CA HIS A 58 -39.75 1.84 -5.66
C HIS A 58 -38.90 1.24 -4.54
N HIS A 59 -37.58 1.36 -4.70
CA HIS A 59 -36.64 1.20 -3.60
C HIS A 59 -36.40 2.57 -2.97
N TRP A 60 -36.91 2.74 -1.75
CA TRP A 60 -36.81 4.00 -1.02
C TRP A 60 -35.51 4.08 -0.22
N LEU A 61 -34.71 5.08 -0.57
CA LEU A 61 -33.44 5.40 0.08
C LEU A 61 -33.63 6.58 1.05
N PRO A 62 -32.79 6.70 2.09
CA PRO A 62 -32.87 7.81 3.04
C PRO A 62 -32.57 9.14 2.34
N HIS A 63 -33.30 10.16 2.73
CA HIS A 63 -33.08 11.54 2.29
C HIS A 63 -33.00 12.47 3.50
N GLN A 64 -32.06 13.42 3.46
CA GLN A 64 -31.99 14.52 4.42
C GLN A 64 -32.57 15.77 3.78
N HIS A 65 -33.62 16.32 4.38
CA HIS A 65 -34.23 17.55 3.90
C HIS A 65 -33.26 18.74 4.04
N PRO A 66 -33.18 19.64 3.04
CA PRO A 66 -32.29 20.79 3.11
C PRO A 66 -32.65 21.73 4.28
N ASP A 67 -33.94 22.00 4.44
CA ASP A 67 -34.50 22.76 5.57
C ASP A 67 -34.36 21.99 6.87
N PRO A 68 -33.61 22.49 7.88
CA PRO A 68 -33.45 21.87 9.19
C PRO A 68 -34.76 21.50 9.89
N ASP A 69 -35.77 22.35 9.81
CA ASP A 69 -37.05 22.19 10.53
C ASP A 69 -37.86 20.99 10.00
N GLU A 70 -37.58 20.57 8.76
CA GLU A 70 -38.24 19.44 8.10
C GLU A 70 -37.43 18.13 8.21
N ARG A 71 -36.21 18.16 8.78
CA ARG A 71 -35.33 16.97 8.81
C ARG A 71 -35.86 15.83 9.66
N CYS A 72 -36.74 16.11 10.61
CA CYS A 72 -37.39 15.11 11.46
C CYS A 72 -38.73 14.61 10.91
N ARG A 73 -39.12 15.08 9.71
CA ARG A 73 -40.13 14.39 8.91
C ARG A 73 -39.47 13.37 7.99
N LEU A 74 -40.11 12.21 7.83
CA LEU A 74 -39.58 11.15 6.99
C LEU A 74 -39.76 11.52 5.52
N SER A 75 -38.66 11.94 4.88
CA SER A 75 -38.54 12.03 3.44
C SER A 75 -37.62 10.91 2.93
N CYS A 76 -37.99 10.32 1.81
CA CYS A 76 -37.21 9.27 1.15
C CYS A 76 -37.07 9.61 -0.33
N VAL A 77 -35.99 9.13 -0.95
CA VAL A 77 -35.74 9.29 -2.38
C VAL A 77 -35.90 7.95 -3.09
N SER A 78 -36.57 7.97 -4.24
CA SER A 78 -36.73 6.81 -5.11
C SER A 78 -35.42 6.50 -5.83
N GLN A 79 -34.95 5.25 -5.75
CA GLN A 79 -33.78 4.80 -6.49
C GLN A 79 -34.02 4.81 -8.02
N GLU A 80 -35.26 4.54 -8.45
CA GLU A 80 -35.60 4.39 -9.87
C GLU A 80 -35.82 5.72 -10.57
N THR A 81 -36.36 6.72 -9.87
CA THR A 81 -36.82 7.99 -10.48
C THR A 81 -36.16 9.23 -9.88
N ALA A 82 -35.33 9.08 -8.83
CA ALA A 82 -34.76 10.18 -8.04
C ALA A 82 -35.79 11.13 -7.41
N ALA A 83 -37.09 10.78 -7.43
CA ALA A 83 -38.15 11.56 -6.83
C ALA A 83 -38.03 11.54 -5.30
N VAL A 84 -38.06 12.72 -4.69
CA VAL A 84 -38.11 12.86 -3.22
C VAL A 84 -39.57 12.94 -2.79
N VAL A 85 -39.96 12.06 -1.87
CA VAL A 85 -41.34 11.95 -1.38
C VAL A 85 -41.38 12.07 0.13
N LEU A 86 -42.31 12.90 0.64
CA LEU A 86 -42.64 12.98 2.05
C LEU A 86 -43.59 11.83 2.41
N MET A 87 -43.20 10.99 3.37
CA MET A 87 -43.94 9.78 3.74
C MET A 87 -45.11 10.04 4.72
N GLY A 88 -45.40 11.31 5.03
CA GLY A 88 -46.53 11.70 5.89
C GLY A 88 -46.39 11.28 7.37
N ARG A 89 -45.18 10.95 7.84
CA ARG A 89 -44.89 10.62 9.23
C ARG A 89 -43.58 11.24 9.71
N GLN A 90 -43.44 11.41 11.01
CA GLN A 90 -42.17 11.77 11.64
C GLN A 90 -41.23 10.56 11.64
N VAL A 91 -39.93 10.81 11.67
CA VAL A 91 -38.95 9.75 11.96
C VAL A 91 -39.04 9.37 13.44
N HIS A 92 -38.67 8.15 13.81
CA HIS A 92 -38.68 7.80 15.24
C HIS A 92 -37.60 8.57 16.02
N ASP A 93 -37.87 8.79 17.31
CA ASP A 93 -36.94 9.43 18.22
C ASP A 93 -35.57 8.73 18.23
N GLY A 94 -34.50 9.52 18.25
CA GLY A 94 -33.12 9.05 18.15
C GLY A 94 -32.60 8.89 16.71
N THR A 95 -33.46 8.99 15.69
CA THR A 95 -32.98 9.06 14.30
C THR A 95 -32.13 10.31 14.11
N PRO A 96 -30.91 10.24 13.55
CA PRO A 96 -30.13 11.42 13.24
C PRO A 96 -30.91 12.38 12.32
N CYS A 97 -30.99 13.66 12.69
CA CYS A 97 -31.54 14.69 11.80
C CYS A 97 -30.53 15.18 10.78
N SER A 98 -29.23 15.06 11.08
CA SER A 98 -28.15 15.43 10.17
C SER A 98 -27.15 14.31 9.98
N TYR A 99 -26.70 14.07 8.75
CA TYR A 99 -25.57 13.18 8.46
C TYR A 99 -24.22 13.90 8.51
N SER A 100 -24.21 15.24 8.51
CA SER A 100 -22.99 16.03 8.72
C SER A 100 -22.73 16.31 10.19
N ASP A 101 -23.76 16.17 11.03
CA ASP A 101 -23.68 16.31 12.48
C ASP A 101 -24.31 15.08 13.15
N PRO A 102 -23.52 14.03 13.46
CA PRO A 102 -24.03 12.74 13.95
C PRO A 102 -24.64 12.83 15.37
N HIS A 103 -24.47 13.97 16.01
CA HIS A 103 -24.85 14.27 17.39
C HIS A 103 -26.24 14.91 17.49
N SER A 104 -26.80 15.39 16.38
CA SER A 104 -28.15 15.93 16.36
C SER A 104 -29.17 14.86 15.99
N VAL A 105 -30.16 14.65 16.86
CA VAL A 105 -31.17 13.59 16.73
C VAL A 105 -32.59 14.16 16.78
N CYS A 106 -33.51 13.46 16.13
CA CYS A 106 -34.92 13.80 16.19
C CYS A 106 -35.54 13.36 17.51
N VAL A 107 -36.31 14.24 18.14
CA VAL A 107 -37.12 13.93 19.33
C VAL A 107 -38.46 14.66 19.20
N GLN A 108 -39.56 13.91 19.22
CA GLN A 108 -40.93 14.44 19.03
C GLN A 108 -41.12 15.26 17.74
N GLY A 109 -40.35 14.95 16.69
CA GLY A 109 -40.43 15.64 15.41
C GLY A 109 -39.60 16.91 15.31
N GLU A 110 -38.85 17.28 16.35
CA GLU A 110 -37.89 18.39 16.36
C GLU A 110 -36.45 17.86 16.37
N CYS A 111 -35.51 18.62 15.79
CA CYS A 111 -34.09 18.25 15.72
C CYS A 111 -33.34 18.85 16.92
N GLU A 112 -32.91 18.00 17.84
CA GLU A 112 -32.24 18.38 19.08
C GLU A 112 -30.75 18.07 19.01
N HIS A 113 -29.91 19.02 19.42
CA HIS A 113 -28.47 18.83 19.48
C HIS A 113 -28.06 18.12 20.78
N VAL A 114 -27.35 17.00 20.65
CA VAL A 114 -26.76 16.26 21.77
C VAL A 114 -25.25 16.38 21.64
N GLY A 115 -24.55 17.04 22.53
CA GLY A 115 -23.09 17.15 22.45
C GLY A 115 -22.41 15.77 22.40
N CYS A 116 -21.14 15.73 22.00
CA CYS A 116 -20.39 14.48 21.86
C CYS A 116 -20.15 13.70 23.17
N ASP A 117 -20.57 14.28 24.30
CA ASP A 117 -20.61 13.70 25.63
C ASP A 117 -21.98 13.11 26.01
N ASP A 118 -22.88 12.95 25.03
CA ASP A 118 -24.26 12.46 25.17
C ASP A 118 -25.15 13.37 26.03
N GLN A 119 -24.80 14.65 26.17
CA GLN A 119 -25.58 15.64 26.92
C GLN A 119 -26.38 16.54 25.98
N ILE A 120 -27.69 16.64 26.21
CA ILE A 120 -28.58 17.49 25.41
C ILE A 120 -28.21 18.96 25.64
N ALA A 121 -28.15 19.73 24.55
CA ALA A 121 -27.71 21.12 24.56
C ALA A 121 -26.29 21.33 25.13
N SER A 122 -25.44 20.31 25.09
CA SER A 122 -24.00 20.45 25.31
C SER A 122 -23.33 21.00 24.06
N ASP A 123 -22.52 22.05 24.22
CA ASP A 123 -21.75 22.64 23.12
C ASP A 123 -20.44 21.87 22.83
N LEU A 124 -20.22 20.74 23.50
CA LEU A 124 -19.00 19.96 23.34
C LEU A 124 -19.03 19.21 22.00
N GLN A 125 -17.99 19.40 21.19
CA GLN A 125 -17.87 18.83 19.85
C GLN A 125 -16.68 17.88 19.74
N GLU A 126 -16.78 16.95 18.78
CA GLU A 126 -15.62 16.17 18.36
C GLU A 126 -14.59 17.07 17.68
N ASP A 127 -13.31 16.77 17.93
CA ASP A 127 -12.24 17.27 17.09
C ASP A 127 -12.24 16.58 15.71
N ARG A 128 -11.34 16.99 14.81
CA ARG A 128 -11.24 16.39 13.46
C ARG A 128 -10.86 14.90 13.45
N CYS A 129 -10.40 14.38 14.59
CA CYS A 129 -10.02 12.99 14.78
C CYS A 129 -11.22 12.14 15.25
N GLY A 130 -12.32 12.78 15.66
CA GLY A 130 -13.46 12.11 16.27
C GLY A 130 -13.34 11.92 17.78
N VAL A 131 -12.52 12.73 18.45
CA VAL A 131 -12.38 12.70 19.91
C VAL A 131 -13.19 13.84 20.50
N CYS A 132 -14.14 13.52 21.36
CA CYS A 132 -14.96 14.52 22.05
C CYS A 132 -14.10 15.44 22.93
N GLY A 133 -14.17 16.76 22.71
CA GLY A 133 -13.31 17.73 23.38
C GLY A 133 -11.80 17.56 23.07
N GLY A 134 -11.47 16.89 21.97
CA GLY A 134 -10.10 16.61 21.57
C GLY A 134 -9.34 17.83 21.08
N ASP A 135 -8.02 17.67 20.94
CA ASP A 135 -7.08 18.72 20.55
C ASP A 135 -6.57 18.58 19.11
N ASN A 136 -7.13 17.67 18.32
CA ASN A 136 -6.74 17.31 16.96
C ASN A 136 -5.39 16.55 16.83
N SER A 137 -4.86 16.00 17.92
CA SER A 137 -3.54 15.33 17.91
C SER A 137 -3.58 13.81 17.69
N SER A 138 -4.74 13.17 17.86
CA SER A 138 -4.92 11.71 17.92
C SER A 138 -5.18 11.03 16.56
N CYS A 139 -4.90 11.73 15.46
CA CYS A 139 -5.13 11.24 14.11
C CYS A 139 -4.11 11.77 13.11
N LYS A 140 -4.03 11.10 11.96
CA LYS A 140 -3.12 11.46 10.87
C LYS A 140 -3.89 11.82 9.61
N ILE A 141 -3.33 12.76 8.86
CA ILE A 141 -3.81 13.13 7.53
C ILE A 141 -3.12 12.25 6.51
N VAL A 142 -3.90 11.43 5.81
CA VAL A 142 -3.44 10.69 4.64
C VAL A 142 -3.80 11.50 3.40
N LYS A 143 -2.81 11.81 2.57
CA LYS A 143 -3.02 12.53 1.32
C LYS A 143 -2.07 12.04 0.24
N GLY A 144 -2.50 12.10 -1.00
CA GLY A 144 -1.69 11.69 -2.13
C GLY A 144 -2.33 12.08 -3.46
N ASN A 145 -1.61 11.75 -4.52
CA ASN A 145 -2.09 11.85 -5.87
C ASN A 145 -1.93 10.51 -6.58
N PHE A 146 -2.85 10.23 -7.49
CA PHE A 146 -2.81 9.06 -8.33
C PHE A 146 -2.91 9.50 -9.78
N THR A 147 -2.12 8.86 -10.63
CA THR A 147 -2.09 9.19 -12.05
C THR A 147 -2.01 7.89 -12.84
N ARG A 148 -2.97 7.66 -13.73
CA ARG A 148 -2.98 6.45 -14.56
C ARG A 148 -3.61 6.70 -15.92
N SER A 149 -3.06 6.03 -16.92
CA SER A 149 -3.63 6.00 -18.26
C SER A 149 -4.63 4.86 -18.37
N THR A 150 -5.82 5.16 -18.86
CA THR A 150 -6.83 4.18 -19.21
C THR A 150 -6.59 3.72 -20.66
N ARG A 151 -6.60 2.40 -20.90
CA ARG A 151 -6.39 1.80 -22.23
C ARG A 151 -7.54 0.91 -22.69
N LYS A 152 -8.43 0.56 -21.77
CA LYS A 152 -9.61 -0.28 -22.02
C LYS A 152 -10.78 0.31 -21.26
N PRO A 153 -12.01 0.21 -21.79
CA PRO A 153 -13.21 0.56 -21.07
C PRO A 153 -13.38 -0.37 -19.86
N GLY A 154 -13.92 0.16 -18.75
CA GLY A 154 -14.21 -0.58 -17.53
C GLY A 154 -13.84 0.20 -16.26
N TYR A 155 -13.97 -0.47 -15.12
CA TYR A 155 -13.60 0.11 -13.82
C TYR A 155 -12.14 -0.16 -13.49
N LEU A 156 -11.45 0.92 -13.13
CA LEU A 156 -10.08 0.90 -12.65
C LEU A 156 -10.06 1.14 -11.14
N LYS A 157 -9.56 0.17 -10.37
CA LYS A 157 -9.34 0.32 -8.93
C LYS A 157 -8.20 1.30 -8.66
N ILE A 158 -8.42 2.27 -7.77
CA ILE A 158 -7.46 3.34 -7.46
C ILE A 158 -6.91 3.21 -6.04
N LEU A 159 -7.80 3.31 -5.05
CA LEU A 159 -7.43 3.40 -3.63
C LEU A 159 -8.53 2.80 -2.77
N GLU A 160 -8.15 1.95 -1.83
CA GLU A 160 -9.03 1.52 -0.74
C GLU A 160 -8.84 2.48 0.44
N ILE A 161 -9.96 3.00 0.95
CA ILE A 161 -10.03 3.92 2.08
C ILE A 161 -10.69 3.14 3.22
N PRO A 162 -10.04 3.04 4.38
CA PRO A 162 -10.48 2.14 5.43
C PRO A 162 -11.68 2.67 6.21
N LYS A 163 -12.36 1.74 6.90
CA LYS A 163 -13.32 2.04 7.97
C LYS A 163 -12.70 3.02 8.99
N GLY A 164 -13.50 3.95 9.46
CA GLY A 164 -13.12 4.99 10.43
C GLY A 164 -12.42 6.20 9.82
N ALA A 165 -12.17 6.22 8.50
CA ALA A 165 -11.70 7.41 7.82
C ALA A 165 -12.73 8.56 7.94
N ARG A 166 -12.23 9.78 8.08
CA ARG A 166 -13.01 11.03 8.23
C ARG A 166 -12.53 12.09 7.25
N HIS A 167 -13.38 13.08 6.96
CA HIS A 167 -13.08 14.24 6.10
C HIS A 167 -12.41 13.86 4.78
N LEU A 168 -13.00 12.88 4.09
CA LEU A 168 -12.52 12.43 2.80
C LEU A 168 -12.87 13.47 1.74
N LEU A 169 -11.86 13.85 0.97
CA LEU A 169 -11.97 14.68 -0.23
C LEU A 169 -11.17 14.02 -1.34
N ILE A 170 -11.84 13.74 -2.44
CA ILE A 170 -11.28 13.20 -3.67
C ILE A 170 -11.59 14.21 -4.75
N GLN A 171 -10.58 14.66 -5.48
CA GLN A 171 -10.74 15.71 -6.48
C GLN A 171 -9.87 15.41 -7.69
N GLU A 172 -10.49 15.42 -8.86
CA GLU A 172 -9.79 15.36 -10.13
C GLU A 172 -9.02 16.66 -10.38
N PHE A 173 -7.77 16.55 -10.86
CA PHE A 173 -6.94 17.74 -11.13
C PHE A 173 -7.41 18.54 -12.35
N ARG A 174 -8.01 17.85 -13.32
CA ARG A 174 -8.51 18.40 -14.57
C ARG A 174 -9.54 17.44 -15.13
N GLY A 175 -10.67 17.99 -15.57
CA GLY A 175 -11.76 17.25 -16.18
C GLY A 175 -11.27 16.29 -17.26
N THR A 176 -11.64 15.03 -17.10
CA THR A 176 -11.50 14.00 -18.11
C THR A 176 -12.86 13.42 -18.46
N PRO A 177 -13.02 12.69 -19.58
CA PRO A 177 -14.27 11.96 -19.84
C PRO A 177 -14.50 10.78 -18.86
N HIS A 178 -13.55 10.50 -17.97
CA HIS A 178 -13.65 9.40 -17.02
C HIS A 178 -14.47 9.80 -15.80
N ILE A 179 -15.17 8.82 -15.23
CA ILE A 179 -16.13 9.08 -14.16
C ILE A 179 -15.63 8.47 -12.86
N LEU A 180 -15.58 9.26 -11.79
CA LEU A 180 -15.23 8.76 -10.46
C LEU A 180 -16.40 7.93 -9.90
N ALA A 181 -16.08 6.81 -9.28
CA ALA A 181 -17.08 5.90 -8.73
C ALA A 181 -16.61 5.32 -7.39
N MET A 182 -17.58 4.97 -6.52
CA MET A 182 -17.29 4.46 -5.17
C MET A 182 -18.01 3.15 -4.89
N THR A 183 -17.28 2.19 -4.33
CA THR A 183 -17.82 0.90 -3.93
C THR A 183 -17.69 0.71 -2.42
N ASN A 184 -18.72 0.18 -1.80
CA ASN A 184 -18.68 -0.30 -0.43
C ASN A 184 -17.98 -1.67 -0.39
N THR A 185 -16.85 -1.79 0.31
CA THR A 185 -16.04 -3.02 0.30
C THR A 185 -16.69 -4.17 1.05
N GLU A 186 -17.57 -3.89 2.00
CA GLU A 186 -18.27 -4.91 2.80
C GLU A 186 -19.41 -5.55 2.01
N THR A 187 -20.18 -4.74 1.27
CA THR A 187 -21.34 -5.23 0.50
C THR A 187 -21.00 -5.55 -0.96
N GLY A 188 -19.88 -5.03 -1.46
CA GLY A 188 -19.53 -5.06 -2.89
C GLY A 188 -20.39 -4.14 -3.76
N HIS A 189 -21.28 -3.34 -3.16
CA HIS A 189 -22.22 -2.49 -3.87
C HIS A 189 -21.55 -1.21 -4.38
N LEU A 190 -21.72 -0.94 -5.69
CA LEU A 190 -21.29 0.29 -6.35
C LEU A 190 -22.36 1.37 -6.15
N PHE A 191 -22.25 2.12 -5.05
CA PHE A 191 -23.30 3.05 -4.61
C PHE A 191 -23.21 4.44 -5.26
N LEU A 192 -22.10 4.75 -5.94
CA LEU A 192 -21.94 6.01 -6.65
C LEU A 192 -21.44 5.78 -8.08
N ASN A 193 -22.18 6.32 -9.05
CA ASN A 193 -21.88 6.31 -10.48
C ASN A 193 -21.75 4.90 -11.04
N ALA A 194 -22.76 4.07 -10.74
CA ALA A 194 -22.90 2.75 -11.33
C ALA A 194 -23.07 2.81 -12.87
N GLU A 195 -22.91 1.68 -13.55
CA GLU A 195 -22.86 1.65 -15.03
C GLU A 195 -24.10 2.27 -15.69
N ALA A 196 -25.29 2.05 -15.11
CA ALA A 196 -26.55 2.60 -15.59
C ALA A 196 -26.81 4.07 -15.18
N GLU A 197 -25.96 4.65 -14.31
CA GLU A 197 -26.17 5.99 -13.77
C GLU A 197 -25.46 7.07 -14.60
N LEU A 198 -26.15 8.20 -14.77
CA LEU A 198 -25.56 9.43 -15.28
C LEU A 198 -24.70 10.08 -14.18
N PRO A 199 -23.54 10.67 -14.53
CA PRO A 199 -22.64 11.29 -13.58
C PRO A 199 -23.10 12.70 -13.20
N GLU A 200 -24.36 12.86 -12.80
CA GLU A 200 -24.91 14.15 -12.36
C GLU A 200 -24.54 14.44 -10.90
N SER A 201 -24.29 15.71 -10.60
CA SER A 201 -24.00 16.18 -9.24
C SER A 201 -25.16 15.82 -8.31
N ARG A 202 -24.89 15.06 -7.24
CA ARG A 202 -25.90 14.57 -6.31
C ARG A 202 -25.33 14.27 -4.93
N VAL A 203 -26.23 14.17 -3.96
CA VAL A 203 -25.94 13.67 -2.62
C VAL A 203 -26.48 12.25 -2.51
N VAL A 204 -25.66 11.34 -1.99
CA VAL A 204 -26.02 9.95 -1.72
C VAL A 204 -25.75 9.65 -0.25
N ILE A 205 -26.69 9.00 0.42
CA ILE A 205 -26.50 8.52 1.79
C ILE A 205 -26.29 7.01 1.72
N GLU A 206 -25.10 6.55 2.10
CA GLU A 206 -24.75 5.13 2.14
C GLU A 206 -24.41 4.76 3.59
N LYS A 207 -25.25 3.92 4.19
CA LYS A 207 -25.06 3.35 5.54
C LYS A 207 -24.70 4.37 6.62
N GLY A 208 -25.36 5.52 6.61
CA GLY A 208 -25.17 6.60 7.57
C GLY A 208 -24.05 7.58 7.25
N ALA A 209 -23.37 7.46 6.10
CA ALA A 209 -22.44 8.47 5.61
C ALA A 209 -23.06 9.24 4.44
N MET A 210 -23.05 10.56 4.51
CA MET A 210 -23.44 11.43 3.42
C MET A 210 -22.26 11.66 2.47
N TRP A 211 -22.48 11.37 1.20
CA TRP A 211 -21.53 11.52 0.11
C TRP A 211 -22.03 12.60 -0.83
N GLU A 212 -21.21 13.61 -1.05
CA GLU A 212 -21.48 14.64 -2.04
C GLU A 212 -20.59 14.41 -3.25
N TYR A 213 -21.22 14.21 -4.40
CA TYR A 213 -20.57 14.10 -5.69
C TYR A 213 -20.88 15.35 -6.50
N SER A 214 -19.83 16.04 -6.94
CA SER A 214 -19.93 17.17 -7.85
C SER A 214 -19.19 16.85 -9.14
N ASN A 215 -19.90 16.99 -10.24
CA ASN A 215 -19.37 16.90 -11.59
C ASN A 215 -19.62 18.23 -12.30
N THR A 216 -18.53 18.94 -12.58
CA THR A 216 -18.54 20.16 -13.39
C THR A 216 -17.73 19.91 -14.66
N ASP A 217 -17.91 20.74 -15.70
CA ASP A 217 -17.13 20.64 -16.93
C ASP A 217 -15.59 20.74 -16.69
N GLU A 218 -15.18 21.26 -15.53
CA GLU A 218 -13.78 21.50 -15.18
C GLU A 218 -13.15 20.36 -14.37
N GLN A 219 -13.91 19.66 -13.51
CA GLN A 219 -13.42 18.59 -12.63
C GLN A 219 -14.54 17.83 -11.92
N GLU A 220 -14.27 16.56 -11.59
CA GLU A 220 -15.08 15.79 -10.64
C GLU A 220 -14.52 15.85 -9.21
N SER A 221 -15.42 15.83 -8.22
CA SER A 221 -15.07 15.70 -6.80
C SER A 221 -16.06 14.84 -6.03
N ILE A 222 -15.53 14.10 -5.05
CA ILE A 222 -16.29 13.29 -4.10
C ILE A 222 -15.84 13.67 -2.70
N GLN A 223 -16.78 13.98 -1.81
CA GLN A 223 -16.47 14.27 -0.42
C GLN A 223 -17.45 13.64 0.56
N THR A 224 -16.96 13.35 1.76
CA THR A 224 -17.76 12.92 2.91
C THR A 224 -17.08 13.29 4.22
N THR A 225 -17.86 13.65 5.22
CA THR A 225 -17.38 13.95 6.58
C THR A 225 -16.98 12.68 7.32
N GLY A 226 -17.66 11.56 7.09
CA GLY A 226 -17.50 10.32 7.86
C GLY A 226 -17.97 10.48 9.33
N PRO A 227 -17.55 9.60 10.25
CA PRO A 227 -16.63 8.48 10.05
C PRO A 227 -17.24 7.37 9.19
N LEU A 228 -16.42 6.75 8.34
CA LEU A 228 -16.88 5.61 7.55
C LEU A 228 -17.14 4.39 8.45
N LYS A 229 -18.35 3.82 8.40
CA LYS A 229 -18.68 2.58 9.13
C LYS A 229 -18.11 1.32 8.43
N TYR A 230 -17.57 1.47 7.23
CA TYR A 230 -17.08 0.44 6.31
C TYR A 230 -15.89 0.93 5.49
N GLY A 231 -15.16 0.01 4.87
CA GLY A 231 -14.16 0.37 3.86
C GLY A 231 -14.81 0.77 2.53
N VAL A 232 -14.18 1.67 1.79
CA VAL A 232 -14.63 2.06 0.45
C VAL A 232 -13.51 1.98 -0.56
N LEU A 233 -13.86 1.63 -1.79
CA LEU A 233 -12.92 1.55 -2.91
C LEU A 233 -13.24 2.66 -3.91
N LEU A 234 -12.29 3.57 -4.08
CA LEU A 234 -12.31 4.56 -5.16
C LEU A 234 -11.97 3.87 -6.48
N MET A 235 -12.82 4.07 -7.46
CA MET A 235 -12.66 3.58 -8.82
C MET A 235 -12.82 4.70 -9.84
N VAL A 236 -12.28 4.45 -11.04
CA VAL A 236 -12.48 5.31 -12.21
C VAL A 236 -13.10 4.47 -13.32
N ARG A 237 -14.29 4.85 -13.79
CA ARG A 237 -14.95 4.30 -14.98
C ARG A 237 -14.36 4.95 -16.21
N SER A 238 -13.60 4.18 -16.99
CA SER A 238 -12.88 4.70 -18.16
C SER A 238 -13.77 4.84 -19.38
N HIS A 239 -13.97 6.09 -19.82
CA HIS A 239 -14.44 6.42 -21.17
C HIS A 239 -13.28 6.87 -22.06
N GLY A 240 -12.90 6.03 -23.01
CA GLY A 240 -11.81 6.31 -23.96
C GLY A 240 -10.39 6.16 -23.39
N GLU A 241 -9.40 6.55 -24.18
CA GLU A 241 -7.99 6.52 -23.81
C GLU A 241 -7.54 7.91 -23.35
N SER A 242 -7.50 8.12 -22.04
CA SER A 242 -7.01 9.38 -21.49
C SER A 242 -6.29 9.15 -20.16
N LYS A 243 -5.61 10.19 -19.67
CA LYS A 243 -4.83 10.12 -18.43
C LYS A 243 -5.63 10.81 -17.33
N VAL A 244 -6.12 10.03 -16.36
CA VAL A 244 -6.78 10.57 -15.16
C VAL A 244 -5.73 10.89 -14.10
N THR A 245 -5.89 12.04 -13.44
CA THR A 245 -5.10 12.40 -12.26
C THR A 245 -6.02 12.85 -11.14
N VAL A 246 -6.01 12.11 -10.04
CA VAL A 246 -6.91 12.32 -8.89
C VAL A 246 -6.07 12.60 -7.66
N SER A 247 -6.43 13.63 -6.92
CA SER A 247 -5.95 13.89 -5.56
C SER A 247 -6.92 13.29 -4.55
N TYR A 248 -6.38 12.81 -3.44
CA TYR A 248 -7.19 12.38 -2.32
C TYR A 248 -6.59 12.89 -1.00
N LYS A 249 -7.46 13.13 -0.03
CA LYS A 249 -7.11 13.51 1.33
C LYS A 249 -8.18 12.96 2.28
N TYR A 250 -7.77 12.32 3.36
CA TYR A 250 -8.64 11.92 4.46
C TYR A 250 -7.86 11.89 5.77
N ILE A 251 -8.59 11.69 6.87
CA ILE A 251 -8.04 11.58 8.22
C ILE A 251 -8.32 10.18 8.75
N ILE A 252 -7.35 9.58 9.44
CA ILE A 252 -7.53 8.30 10.13
C ILE A 252 -7.08 8.42 11.59
N PRO A 253 -7.87 7.94 12.56
CA PRO A 253 -7.46 7.87 13.96
C PRO A 253 -6.24 6.95 14.15
N ASP A 254 -5.31 7.32 15.04
CA ASP A 254 -4.04 6.59 15.21
C ASP A 254 -4.23 5.12 15.62
N GLY A 255 -5.25 4.81 16.43
CA GLY A 255 -5.55 3.44 16.87
C GLY A 255 -5.98 2.50 15.72
N LEU A 256 -6.62 3.04 14.68
CA LEU A 256 -7.04 2.27 13.51
C LEU A 256 -5.85 1.98 12.59
N GLN A 257 -4.99 2.96 12.34
CA GLN A 257 -3.81 2.77 11.47
C GLN A 257 -2.89 1.66 12.01
N SER A 258 -2.65 1.59 13.32
CA SER A 258 -1.83 0.53 13.91
C SER A 258 -2.43 -0.86 13.68
N SER A 259 -3.76 -0.99 13.73
CA SER A 259 -4.46 -2.24 13.40
C SER A 259 -4.39 -2.57 11.90
N LEU A 260 -4.56 -1.59 11.02
CA LEU A 260 -4.47 -1.76 9.56
C LEU A 260 -3.05 -2.14 9.11
N GLU A 261 -2.02 -1.51 9.67
CA GLU A 261 -0.62 -1.90 9.45
C GLU A 261 -0.34 -3.32 9.96
N SER A 262 -0.91 -3.70 11.10
CA SER A 262 -0.78 -5.08 11.63
C SER A 262 -1.50 -6.11 10.75
N ASN A 263 -2.68 -5.79 10.21
CA ASN A 263 -3.46 -6.68 9.34
C ASN A 263 -2.80 -6.86 7.95
N LEU A 264 -2.24 -5.79 7.37
CA LEU A 264 -1.46 -5.87 6.13
C LEU A 264 -0.21 -6.75 6.28
N LEU A 265 0.46 -6.68 7.44
CA LEU A 265 1.58 -7.57 7.78
C LEU A 265 1.12 -9.03 7.94
N GLN A 266 -0.11 -9.25 8.41
CA GLN A 266 -0.72 -10.57 8.61
C GLN A 266 -1.12 -11.23 7.27
N GLU A 267 -1.73 -10.49 6.34
CA GLU A 267 -2.19 -11.00 5.04
C GLU A 267 -1.03 -11.42 4.12
N ASP A 268 0.00 -10.60 3.97
CA ASP A 268 1.18 -10.95 3.15
C ASP A 268 1.88 -12.20 3.70
N ALA A 269 1.93 -12.36 5.02
CA ALA A 269 2.51 -13.53 5.69
C ALA A 269 1.66 -14.81 5.57
N ILE A 270 0.39 -14.72 5.20
CA ILE A 270 -0.48 -15.88 4.93
C ILE A 270 -0.17 -16.47 3.55
N PHE A 271 0.12 -15.64 2.54
CA PHE A 271 0.34 -16.10 1.16
C PHE A 271 1.80 -16.27 0.78
N TYR A 272 2.71 -15.50 1.40
CA TYR A 272 4.12 -15.46 1.06
C TYR A 272 5.01 -15.71 2.26
N GLU A 273 6.24 -16.14 2.00
CA GLU A 273 7.26 -16.32 3.02
C GLU A 273 8.67 -16.14 2.46
N TRP A 274 9.61 -15.80 3.33
CA TRP A 274 11.03 -15.87 3.01
C TRP A 274 11.52 -17.31 3.05
N ALA A 275 11.89 -17.85 1.89
CA ALA A 275 12.45 -19.19 1.77
C ALA A 275 13.90 -19.15 1.30
N LEU A 276 14.68 -20.18 1.67
CA LEU A 276 16.06 -20.34 1.22
C LEU A 276 16.07 -20.54 -0.30
N LYS A 277 16.60 -19.57 -1.04
CA LYS A 277 16.72 -19.65 -2.51
C LYS A 277 17.99 -20.39 -2.92
N LYS A 278 19.13 -20.02 -2.32
CA LYS A 278 20.43 -20.67 -2.56
C LYS A 278 21.45 -20.28 -1.50
N TRP A 279 22.57 -20.99 -1.47
CA TRP A 279 23.78 -20.55 -0.77
C TRP A 279 24.58 -19.57 -1.64
N SER A 280 25.32 -18.66 -1.02
CA SER A 280 26.32 -17.85 -1.72
C SER A 280 27.44 -18.74 -2.27
N GLN A 281 28.29 -18.17 -3.13
CA GLN A 281 29.56 -18.80 -3.44
C GLN A 281 30.45 -18.89 -2.19
N CYS A 282 31.34 -19.88 -2.15
CA CYS A 282 32.25 -20.06 -1.02
C CYS A 282 33.27 -18.92 -1.00
N SER A 283 33.54 -18.37 0.18
CA SER A 283 34.47 -17.24 0.32
C SER A 283 35.92 -17.60 -0.04
N LYS A 284 36.29 -18.89 0.00
CA LYS A 284 37.62 -19.38 -0.38
C LYS A 284 37.49 -20.60 -1.29
N PRO A 285 38.36 -20.77 -2.30
CA PRO A 285 38.34 -21.95 -3.16
C PRO A 285 38.85 -23.22 -2.46
N CYS A 286 39.69 -23.09 -1.43
CA CYS A 286 40.24 -24.17 -0.60
C CYS A 286 40.69 -23.61 0.76
N GLY A 287 41.07 -24.47 1.70
CA GLY A 287 41.62 -24.06 3.00
C GLY A 287 40.58 -23.52 3.99
N GLY A 288 39.31 -23.90 3.82
CA GLY A 288 38.21 -23.53 4.72
C GLY A 288 37.67 -22.12 4.47
N GLY A 289 36.55 -22.04 3.74
CA GLY A 289 35.75 -20.83 3.52
C GLY A 289 34.37 -20.90 4.20
N LYS A 290 33.59 -19.82 4.06
CA LYS A 290 32.19 -19.75 4.50
C LYS A 290 31.26 -19.44 3.32
N GLN A 291 30.07 -20.05 3.35
CA GLN A 291 28.92 -19.69 2.51
C GLN A 291 27.79 -19.16 3.39
N TYR A 292 27.01 -18.22 2.86
CA TYR A 292 25.87 -17.60 3.54
C TYR A 292 24.56 -17.90 2.81
N THR A 293 23.48 -18.05 3.55
CA THR A 293 22.14 -18.24 2.97
C THR A 293 21.68 -17.00 2.20
N ARG A 294 21.12 -17.21 1.00
CA ARG A 294 20.43 -16.17 0.21
C ARG A 294 18.94 -16.51 0.15
N PHE A 295 18.13 -15.68 0.79
CA PHE A 295 16.68 -15.81 0.82
C PHE A 295 15.99 -15.13 -0.37
N GLY A 296 14.94 -15.78 -0.86
CA GLY A 296 13.98 -15.27 -1.85
C GLY A 296 12.56 -15.28 -1.28
N CYS A 297 11.65 -14.59 -1.94
CA CYS A 297 10.23 -14.63 -1.59
C CYS A 297 9.58 -15.84 -2.26
N ARG A 298 8.85 -16.64 -1.51
CA ARG A 298 8.18 -17.86 -1.97
C ARG A 298 6.69 -17.77 -1.70
N ARG A 299 5.88 -18.16 -2.67
CA ARG A 299 4.42 -18.31 -2.52
C ARG A 299 4.12 -19.64 -1.84
N LYS A 300 3.31 -19.63 -0.78
CA LYS A 300 3.02 -20.84 0.01
C LYS A 300 2.11 -21.84 -0.70
N ALA A 301 1.23 -21.37 -1.59
CA ALA A 301 0.25 -22.21 -2.28
C ALA A 301 0.88 -23.30 -3.17
N ASP A 302 1.96 -22.97 -3.87
CA ASP A 302 2.64 -23.85 -4.83
C ASP A 302 4.14 -23.96 -4.60
N GLY A 303 4.71 -23.20 -3.66
CA GLY A 303 6.15 -23.22 -3.36
C GLY A 303 7.02 -22.46 -4.36
N GLU A 304 6.42 -21.70 -5.30
CA GLU A 304 7.15 -21.00 -6.35
C GLU A 304 7.87 -19.74 -5.85
N MET A 305 9.05 -19.47 -6.41
CA MET A 305 9.86 -18.30 -6.06
C MET A 305 9.39 -17.08 -6.85
N VAL A 306 8.84 -16.10 -6.16
CA VAL A 306 8.26 -14.87 -6.74
C VAL A 306 9.19 -13.66 -6.56
N GLN A 307 8.75 -12.49 -7.06
CA GLN A 307 9.49 -11.25 -6.87
C GLN A 307 9.63 -10.91 -5.38
N ARG A 308 10.77 -10.31 -5.01
CA ARG A 308 11.11 -10.01 -3.62
C ARG A 308 10.13 -9.02 -2.97
N THR A 309 9.49 -8.17 -3.76
CA THR A 309 8.54 -7.13 -3.31
C THR A 309 7.35 -7.73 -2.55
N PHE A 310 6.90 -8.94 -2.88
CA PHE A 310 5.80 -9.61 -2.18
C PHE A 310 6.13 -10.04 -0.75
N CYS A 311 7.41 -10.00 -0.35
CA CYS A 311 7.85 -10.27 1.02
C CYS A 311 8.51 -9.04 1.66
N SER A 312 8.37 -7.84 1.09
CA SER A 312 9.04 -6.62 1.61
C SER A 312 8.63 -6.32 3.05
N ASN A 313 7.38 -6.62 3.39
CA ASN A 313 6.79 -6.35 4.70
C ASN A 313 6.89 -7.56 5.65
N ILE A 314 7.41 -8.71 5.18
CA ILE A 314 7.59 -9.92 6.01
C ILE A 314 8.99 -9.90 6.64
N ASN A 315 9.08 -10.23 7.93
CA ASN A 315 10.37 -10.32 8.63
C ASN A 315 11.32 -11.31 7.97
N LYS A 316 12.45 -10.79 7.46
CA LYS A 316 13.45 -11.59 6.76
C LYS A 316 14.31 -12.40 7.76
N PRO A 317 14.43 -13.73 7.58
CA PRO A 317 15.28 -14.56 8.41
C PRO A 317 16.75 -14.09 8.40
N ARG A 318 17.40 -14.21 9.56
CA ARG A 318 18.84 -13.91 9.68
C ARG A 318 19.65 -14.86 8.81
N ALA A 319 20.65 -14.32 8.12
CA ALA A 319 21.53 -15.14 7.29
C ALA A 319 22.40 -16.04 8.18
N ILE A 320 22.35 -17.34 7.94
CA ILE A 320 23.22 -18.31 8.62
C ILE A 320 24.41 -18.66 7.71
N SER A 321 25.53 -19.03 8.33
CA SER A 321 26.75 -19.40 7.62
C SER A 321 27.09 -20.87 7.81
N ARG A 322 27.64 -21.50 6.78
CA ARG A 322 28.23 -22.84 6.87
C ARG A 322 29.66 -22.85 6.31
N THR A 323 30.48 -23.76 6.81
CA THR A 323 31.83 -24.01 6.29
C THR A 323 31.75 -24.68 4.92
N CYS A 324 32.67 -24.32 4.03
CA CYS A 324 32.79 -24.89 2.68
C CYS A 324 34.28 -24.99 2.30
N ASN A 325 34.59 -25.84 1.31
CA ASN A 325 35.94 -25.99 0.74
C ASN A 325 37.03 -26.19 1.81
N THR A 326 36.80 -27.15 2.72
CA THR A 326 37.71 -27.51 3.83
C THR A 326 38.95 -28.27 3.38
N GLU A 327 39.03 -28.66 2.11
CA GLU A 327 40.21 -29.32 1.57
C GLU A 327 41.43 -28.42 1.67
N THR A 328 42.54 -28.98 2.16
CA THR A 328 43.83 -28.30 2.20
C THR A 328 44.22 -27.88 0.79
N CYS A 329 44.46 -26.58 0.59
CA CYS A 329 44.98 -26.09 -0.67
C CYS A 329 46.26 -26.86 -1.01
N SER A 330 46.31 -27.53 -2.16
CA SER A 330 47.52 -28.21 -2.61
C SER A 330 48.66 -27.20 -2.70
N SER A 331 49.84 -27.57 -2.21
CA SER A 331 51.08 -26.82 -2.42
C SER A 331 51.32 -26.67 -3.92
N LEU A 332 51.39 -25.40 -4.35
CA LEU A 332 51.79 -25.02 -5.69
C LEU A 332 53.28 -24.76 -5.66
N ARG A 333 54.03 -25.41 -6.55
CA ARG A 333 55.49 -25.25 -6.61
C ARG A 333 55.97 -24.94 -8.02
N TRP A 334 57.00 -24.12 -8.11
CA TRP A 334 57.73 -23.93 -9.35
C TRP A 334 58.54 -25.18 -9.68
N VAL A 335 58.42 -25.64 -10.91
CA VAL A 335 59.21 -26.76 -11.44
C VAL A 335 59.99 -26.27 -12.64
N THR A 336 61.27 -26.58 -12.66
CA THR A 336 62.20 -26.20 -13.74
C THR A 336 62.66 -27.45 -14.48
N GLY A 337 62.71 -27.38 -15.81
CA GLY A 337 63.35 -28.39 -16.64
C GLY A 337 64.87 -28.20 -16.71
N GLU A 338 65.53 -29.12 -17.42
CA GLU A 338 66.95 -29.01 -17.76
C GLU A 338 67.22 -27.79 -18.65
N TRP A 339 68.47 -27.32 -18.61
CA TRP A 339 68.91 -26.26 -19.50
C TRP A 339 69.15 -26.79 -20.91
N GLU A 340 68.65 -26.07 -21.90
CA GLU A 340 68.97 -26.27 -23.30
C GLU A 340 70.46 -25.95 -23.56
N ASP A 341 70.96 -26.48 -24.68
CA ASP A 341 72.31 -26.18 -25.14
C ASP A 341 72.53 -24.66 -25.33
N CYS A 342 73.76 -24.23 -25.06
CA CYS A 342 74.11 -22.82 -25.16
C CYS A 342 73.99 -22.34 -26.62
N SER A 343 73.36 -21.17 -26.81
CA SER A 343 73.17 -20.57 -28.14
C SER A 343 74.47 -20.27 -28.90
N ALA A 344 75.60 -20.20 -28.19
CA ALA A 344 76.92 -20.02 -28.76
C ALA A 344 77.94 -20.90 -28.02
N SER A 345 78.84 -21.53 -28.76
CA SER A 345 79.94 -22.32 -28.21
C SER A 345 81.11 -21.46 -27.70
N CYS A 346 81.17 -20.20 -28.11
CA CYS A 346 82.16 -19.21 -27.69
C CYS A 346 81.60 -17.78 -27.83
N GLY A 347 82.27 -16.80 -27.22
CA GLY A 347 81.93 -15.38 -27.26
C GLY A 347 81.27 -14.89 -25.97
N GLN A 348 80.96 -13.60 -25.88
CA GLN A 348 80.33 -13.01 -24.69
C GLN A 348 78.79 -13.05 -24.73
N THR A 349 78.21 -13.56 -25.83
CA THR A 349 76.78 -13.46 -26.13
C THR A 349 76.03 -14.79 -26.04
N GLY A 350 76.64 -15.83 -25.47
CA GLY A 350 75.99 -17.13 -25.27
C GLY A 350 74.87 -17.06 -24.21
N TRP A 351 73.70 -17.60 -24.54
CA TRP A 351 72.57 -17.76 -23.60
C TRP A 351 71.96 -19.16 -23.73
N GLN A 352 71.51 -19.70 -22.60
CA GLN A 352 70.77 -20.95 -22.51
C GLN A 352 69.39 -20.68 -21.89
N ARG A 353 68.39 -21.46 -22.30
CA ARG A 353 67.01 -21.38 -21.80
C ARG A 353 66.64 -22.67 -21.10
N ARG A 354 65.71 -22.60 -20.14
CA ARG A 354 65.08 -23.78 -19.55
C ARG A 354 63.58 -23.58 -19.43
N TRP A 355 62.85 -24.68 -19.40
CA TRP A 355 61.41 -24.64 -19.13
C TRP A 355 61.15 -24.30 -17.65
N VAL A 356 60.20 -23.40 -17.40
CA VAL A 356 59.75 -23.02 -16.04
C VAL A 356 58.22 -22.99 -16.01
N GLY A 357 57.62 -23.91 -15.26
CA GLY A 357 56.18 -24.04 -15.11
C GLY A 357 55.73 -24.12 -13.66
N CYS A 358 54.48 -23.76 -13.41
CA CYS A 358 53.84 -23.90 -12.11
C CYS A 358 53.09 -25.23 -12.08
N GLN A 359 53.37 -26.08 -11.09
CA GLN A 359 52.74 -27.39 -10.98
C GLN A 359 52.06 -27.55 -9.62
N GLN A 360 50.87 -28.13 -9.63
CA GLN A 360 50.17 -28.53 -8.42
C GLN A 360 50.65 -29.91 -7.99
N GLU A 361 51.13 -30.02 -6.74
CA GLU A 361 51.43 -31.32 -6.15
C GLU A 361 50.13 -32.14 -6.04
N ALA A 362 50.22 -33.39 -6.47
CA ALA A 362 49.09 -34.29 -6.43
C ALA A 362 48.89 -34.84 -5.02
N SER A 363 47.64 -34.83 -4.55
CA SER A 363 47.23 -35.64 -3.41
C SER A 363 47.46 -37.13 -3.72
N ALA A 364 47.94 -37.87 -2.71
CA ALA A 364 48.45 -39.25 -2.79
C ALA A 364 47.85 -40.10 -3.94
N GLY A 365 48.67 -40.41 -4.95
CA GLY A 365 48.37 -41.35 -6.04
C GLY A 365 47.97 -40.75 -7.40
N LYS A 366 47.91 -39.42 -7.56
CA LYS A 366 47.69 -38.77 -8.88
C LYS A 366 48.97 -38.17 -9.45
N GLN A 367 49.02 -37.98 -10.78
CA GLN A 367 50.13 -37.29 -11.45
C GLN A 367 50.02 -35.76 -11.25
N PRO A 368 51.15 -35.06 -11.05
CA PRO A 368 51.14 -33.63 -10.79
C PRO A 368 50.70 -32.82 -12.02
N ARG A 369 49.80 -31.85 -11.85
CA ARG A 369 49.13 -31.12 -12.95
C ARG A 369 49.75 -29.75 -13.17
N SER A 370 50.05 -29.42 -14.44
CA SER A 370 50.51 -28.08 -14.83
C SER A 370 49.37 -27.07 -14.71
N VAL A 371 49.61 -25.93 -14.07
CA VAL A 371 48.64 -24.86 -13.82
C VAL A 371 49.20 -23.50 -14.23
N HIS A 372 48.33 -22.49 -14.28
CA HIS A 372 48.71 -21.16 -14.77
C HIS A 372 49.75 -20.48 -13.86
N SER A 373 50.76 -19.84 -14.47
CA SER A 373 51.92 -19.23 -13.80
C SER A 373 51.58 -18.25 -12.66
N LYS A 374 50.42 -17.58 -12.72
CA LYS A 374 49.96 -16.62 -11.70
C LYS A 374 49.61 -17.27 -10.34
N LEU A 375 49.50 -18.60 -10.28
CA LEU A 375 49.07 -19.31 -9.09
C LEU A 375 50.24 -19.67 -8.15
N CYS A 376 51.49 -19.74 -8.63
CA CYS A 376 52.69 -20.08 -7.83
C CYS A 376 53.38 -18.88 -7.16
N GLY A 377 52.75 -17.69 -7.14
CA GLY A 377 53.33 -16.47 -6.56
C GLY A 377 54.40 -15.81 -7.44
N GLU A 378 55.16 -14.87 -6.87
CA GLU A 378 56.12 -14.02 -7.59
C GLU A 378 57.55 -14.58 -7.66
N ASP A 379 57.87 -15.64 -6.90
CA ASP A 379 59.22 -16.26 -6.82
C ASP A 379 59.52 -17.17 -8.03
N ARG A 380 59.25 -16.69 -9.25
CA ARG A 380 59.45 -17.45 -10.49
C ARG A 380 60.94 -17.66 -10.78
N PRO A 381 61.43 -18.91 -10.89
CA PRO A 381 62.83 -19.18 -11.24
C PRO A 381 63.22 -18.65 -12.63
N GLU A 382 64.50 -18.29 -12.80
CA GLU A 382 65.02 -17.77 -14.07
C GLU A 382 64.86 -18.79 -15.21
N GLY A 383 64.24 -18.37 -16.32
CA GLY A 383 64.11 -19.18 -17.53
C GLY A 383 65.24 -19.00 -18.55
N LYS A 384 66.16 -18.05 -18.32
CA LYS A 384 67.25 -17.70 -19.24
C LYS A 384 68.48 -17.27 -18.45
N ARG A 385 69.66 -17.81 -18.77
CA ARG A 385 70.95 -17.39 -18.18
C ARG A 385 72.06 -17.30 -19.23
N THR A 386 73.12 -16.55 -18.95
CA THR A 386 74.31 -16.51 -19.81
C THR A 386 75.10 -17.81 -19.72
N CYS A 387 75.76 -18.21 -20.81
CA CYS A 387 76.64 -19.38 -20.89
C CYS A 387 77.85 -19.15 -21.80
N ASN A 388 78.86 -20.02 -21.68
CA ASN A 388 80.06 -20.09 -22.53
C ASN A 388 80.74 -18.75 -22.83
N ARG A 389 81.23 -18.05 -21.79
CA ARG A 389 81.95 -16.78 -21.92
C ARG A 389 83.43 -16.92 -22.34
N THR A 390 83.74 -17.93 -23.15
CA THR A 390 85.10 -18.20 -23.63
C THR A 390 85.38 -17.39 -24.91
N PRO A 391 86.58 -16.83 -25.11
CA PRO A 391 86.90 -16.11 -26.35
C PRO A 391 86.78 -17.01 -27.57
N CYS A 392 86.17 -16.52 -28.66
CA CYS A 392 86.12 -17.26 -29.92
C CYS A 392 87.49 -17.29 -30.61
N PRO A 393 87.79 -18.35 -31.38
CA PRO A 393 88.96 -18.38 -32.24
C PRO A 393 88.99 -17.18 -33.20
N ALA A 394 90.18 -16.63 -33.44
CA ALA A 394 90.35 -15.49 -34.35
C ALA A 394 89.91 -15.89 -35.78
N ALA A 395 88.90 -15.18 -36.30
CA ALA A 395 88.44 -15.37 -37.67
C ALA A 395 89.01 -14.26 -38.56
N TRP A 396 89.84 -14.64 -39.53
CA TRP A 396 90.33 -13.73 -40.55
C TRP A 396 89.17 -13.35 -41.49
N ARG A 397 89.00 -12.06 -41.76
CA ARG A 397 88.07 -11.55 -42.78
C ARG A 397 88.88 -10.82 -43.84
N THR A 398 88.70 -11.21 -45.10
CA THR A 398 89.30 -10.51 -46.23
C THR A 398 88.48 -9.24 -46.51
N GLY A 399 89.14 -8.07 -46.52
CA GLY A 399 88.56 -6.81 -46.98
C GLY A 399 88.64 -6.66 -48.50
N PRO A 400 87.91 -5.70 -49.10
CA PRO A 400 88.00 -5.43 -50.54
C PRO A 400 89.35 -4.82 -50.91
N TRP A 401 89.94 -5.30 -52.02
CA TRP A 401 91.25 -4.87 -52.52
C TRP A 401 91.24 -3.41 -52.99
N THR A 402 92.22 -2.63 -52.57
CA THR A 402 92.44 -1.25 -53.05
C THR A 402 93.53 -1.24 -54.15
N PRO A 403 93.32 -0.61 -55.32
CA PRO A 403 94.36 -0.44 -56.32
C PRO A 403 95.45 0.53 -55.83
N VAL A 404 96.70 0.19 -56.09
CA VAL A 404 97.88 1.01 -55.82
C VAL A 404 98.01 2.07 -56.93
N CYS A 405 98.23 3.33 -56.56
CA CYS A 405 98.27 4.49 -57.46
C CYS A 405 99.31 4.38 -58.58
#